data_AF-A0A7S4HFH0-F1
#
_entry.id   AF-A0A7S4HFH0-F1
#
_cell.length_a   1.000
_cell.length_b   1.000
_cell.length_c   1.000
_cell.angle_alpha   90.00
_cell.angle_beta   90.00
_cell.angle_gamma   90.00
#
_symmetry.space_group_name_H-M   'P 1'
#
loop_
_entity.id
_entity.type
_entity.pdbx_description
1 polymer ?
#
loop_
_entity_poly.entity_id
_entity_poly.type
_entity_poly.pdbx_seq_one_letter_code
_entity_poly.pdbx_strand_id
1 'polypeptide(L)'
;PLFFLDYFASGKLVGQQAADVISGIALGCKESGCALIGGETAEMPGMYAPGHYDLAGFAVGAVERADLLPKLEQIGAGDILLGLTSSGVHSNGYSLVRKVVEREGVAWDAPAPFAPSKT
;
A
#
# COMPACT_ATOMS: atom_id res chain seq x y z
N PRO A 1 13.76 0.66 7.81
CA PRO A 1 13.32 2.08 7.70
C PRO A 1 13.40 2.74 9.08
N LEU A 2 13.60 4.07 9.16
CA LEU A 2 13.70 4.79 10.44
C LEU A 2 12.32 5.27 10.90
N PHE A 3 11.63 6.04 10.06
CA PHE A 3 10.32 6.60 10.37
C PHE A 3 9.43 6.76 9.14
N PHE A 4 8.14 6.96 9.39
CA PHE A 4 7.09 7.16 8.41
C PHE A 4 6.22 8.37 8.79
N LEU A 5 5.69 9.07 7.78
CA LEU A 5 4.66 10.09 7.89
C LEU A 5 3.52 9.79 6.92
N ASP A 6 2.28 10.04 7.33
CA ASP A 6 1.11 9.91 6.48
C ASP A 6 0.49 11.26 6.06
N TYR A 7 -0.25 11.25 4.96
CA TYR A 7 -1.11 12.33 4.52
C TYR A 7 -2.46 11.73 4.12
N PHE A 8 -3.50 12.05 4.90
CA PHE A 8 -4.87 11.62 4.67
C PHE A 8 -5.69 12.79 4.15
N ALA A 9 -6.27 12.67 2.97
CA ALA A 9 -7.13 13.70 2.40
C ALA A 9 -8.51 13.15 2.04
N SER A 10 -9.58 13.88 2.32
CA SER A 10 -10.94 13.42 2.04
C SER A 10 -11.87 14.57 1.67
N GLY A 11 -13.02 14.25 1.06
CA GLY A 11 -14.04 15.27 0.79
C GLY A 11 -14.73 15.75 2.07
N LYS A 12 -14.96 14.81 2.99
CA LYS A 12 -15.44 15.05 4.36
C LYS A 12 -14.85 13.99 5.26
N LEU A 13 -14.27 14.40 6.37
CA LEU A 13 -13.66 13.52 7.33
C LEU A 13 -14.72 12.68 8.05
N VAL A 14 -14.55 11.37 7.97
CA VAL A 14 -15.34 10.40 8.73
C VAL A 14 -14.41 9.78 9.76
N GLY A 15 -14.58 10.15 11.03
CA GLY A 15 -13.64 9.81 12.11
C GLY A 15 -13.33 8.31 12.21
N GLN A 16 -14.35 7.45 12.08
CA GLN A 16 -14.13 5.99 12.13
C GLN A 16 -13.31 5.49 10.95
N GLN A 17 -13.60 5.96 9.73
CA GLN A 17 -12.85 5.58 8.53
C GLN A 17 -11.38 6.01 8.63
N ALA A 18 -11.14 7.25 9.10
CA ALA A 18 -9.79 7.73 9.33
C ALA A 18 -9.06 6.88 10.38
N ALA A 19 -9.71 6.57 11.51
CA ALA A 19 -9.14 5.73 12.54
C ALA A 19 -8.75 4.33 12.04
N ASP A 20 -9.60 3.70 11.22
CA ASP A 20 -9.32 2.37 10.65
C ASP A 20 -8.12 2.43 9.70
N VAL A 21 -8.03 3.47 8.88
CA VAL A 21 -6.90 3.69 7.96
C VAL A 21 -5.59 3.93 8.72
N ILE A 22 -5.58 4.86 9.68
CA ILE A 22 -4.39 5.14 10.49
C ILE A 22 -3.96 3.89 11.29
N SER A 23 -4.90 3.08 11.76
CA SER A 23 -4.60 1.80 12.42
C SER A 23 -3.87 0.83 11.49
N GLY A 24 -4.27 0.76 10.21
CA GLY A 24 -3.55 0.00 9.18
C GLY A 24 -2.14 0.52 8.92
N ILE A 25 -1.96 1.84 8.85
CA ILE A 25 -0.64 2.48 8.68
C ILE A 25 0.27 2.14 9.88
N ALA A 26 -0.26 2.25 11.10
CA ALA A 26 0.48 1.93 12.32
C ALA A 26 0.92 0.46 12.37
N LEU A 27 0.07 -0.47 11.92
CA LEU A 27 0.43 -1.87 11.78
C LEU A 27 1.56 -2.06 10.77
N GLY A 28 1.46 -1.45 9.59
CA GLY A 28 2.52 -1.50 8.57
C GLY A 28 3.86 -0.93 9.05
N CYS A 29 3.84 0.16 9.82
CA CYS A 29 5.04 0.73 10.45
C CYS A 29 5.67 -0.25 11.45
N LYS A 30 4.83 -0.90 12.27
CA LYS A 30 5.27 -1.91 13.24
C LYS A 30 5.92 -3.11 12.56
N GLU A 31 5.30 -3.65 11.51
CA GLU A 31 5.86 -4.76 10.72
C GLU A 31 7.16 -4.38 10.02
N SER A 32 7.27 -3.12 9.59
CA SER A 32 8.47 -2.56 8.95
C SER A 32 9.58 -2.18 9.94
N GLY A 33 9.33 -2.26 11.25
CA GLY A 33 10.26 -1.88 12.30
C GLY A 33 10.59 -0.38 12.32
N CYS A 34 9.67 0.50 11.91
CA CYS A 34 9.86 1.95 11.90
C CYS A 34 8.84 2.68 12.78
N ALA A 35 9.17 3.91 13.17
CA ALA A 35 8.27 4.77 13.93
C ALA A 35 7.29 5.51 13.02
N LEU A 36 5.99 5.51 13.34
CA LEU A 36 5.04 6.48 12.79
C LEU A 36 5.15 7.76 13.61
N ILE A 37 5.74 8.81 13.04
CA ILE A 37 6.13 10.01 13.82
C ILE A 37 5.17 11.19 13.64
N GLY A 38 4.23 11.09 12.72
CA GLY A 38 3.22 12.10 12.48
C GLY A 38 2.51 11.90 11.15
N GLY A 39 1.60 12.82 10.86
CA GLY A 39 0.88 12.86 9.61
C GLY A 39 0.07 14.14 9.50
N GLU A 40 -0.68 14.27 8.42
CA GLU A 40 -1.54 15.42 8.14
C GLU A 40 -2.92 14.94 7.70
N THR A 41 -3.97 15.66 8.10
CA THR A 41 -5.37 15.32 7.76
C THR A 41 -6.05 16.52 7.11
N ALA A 42 -6.45 16.38 5.85
CA ALA A 42 -7.06 17.45 5.06
C ALA A 42 -8.51 17.14 4.66
N GLU A 43 -9.41 18.10 4.88
CA GLU A 43 -10.76 18.10 4.31
C GLU A 43 -10.83 19.04 3.09
N MET A 44 -11.12 18.48 1.92
CA MET A 44 -11.17 19.18 0.64
C MET A 44 -12.44 18.81 -0.15
N PRO A 45 -13.64 19.27 0.30
CA PRO A 45 -14.93 18.91 -0.30
C PRO A 45 -15.11 19.34 -1.76
N GLY A 46 -14.35 20.35 -2.21
CA GLY A 46 -14.35 20.79 -3.60
C GLY A 46 -13.46 19.94 -4.52
N MET A 47 -12.59 19.08 -3.96
CA MET A 47 -11.64 18.25 -4.71
C MET A 47 -12.05 16.78 -4.72
N TYR A 48 -12.50 16.24 -3.59
CA TYR A 48 -12.89 14.84 -3.46
C TYR A 48 -14.40 14.67 -3.37
N ALA A 49 -14.91 13.68 -4.11
CA ALA A 49 -16.32 13.30 -4.04
C ALA A 49 -16.70 12.76 -2.64
N PRO A 50 -17.98 12.82 -2.26
CA PRO A 50 -18.45 12.23 -1.00
C PRO A 50 -18.03 10.76 -0.85
N GLY A 51 -17.43 10.43 0.30
CA GLY A 51 -16.95 9.08 0.59
C GLY A 51 -15.60 8.71 -0.02
N HIS A 52 -15.00 9.60 -0.83
CA HIS A 52 -13.66 9.41 -1.37
C HIS A 52 -12.61 10.02 -0.43
N TYR A 53 -11.50 9.31 -0.29
CA TYR A 53 -10.29 9.77 0.36
C TYR A 53 -9.07 9.33 -0.45
N ASP A 54 -7.95 9.99 -0.21
CA ASP A 54 -6.63 9.69 -0.77
C ASP A 54 -5.60 9.59 0.35
N LEU A 55 -4.61 8.73 0.13
CA LEU A 55 -3.53 8.47 1.07
C LEU A 55 -2.20 8.64 0.36
N ALA A 56 -1.36 9.50 0.92
CA ALA A 56 0.06 9.52 0.60
C ALA A 56 0.87 9.15 1.85
N GLY A 57 2.05 8.58 1.62
CA GLY A 57 2.95 8.15 2.67
C GLY A 57 4.38 8.53 2.34
N PHE A 58 5.15 8.87 3.37
CA PHE A 58 6.54 9.27 3.26
C PHE A 58 7.38 8.48 4.25
N ALA A 59 8.46 7.85 3.78
CA ALA A 59 9.34 7.05 4.62
C ALA A 59 10.78 7.54 4.51
N VAL A 60 11.49 7.55 5.64
CA VAL A 60 12.94 7.80 5.69
C VAL A 60 13.65 6.55 6.18
N GLY A 61 14.72 6.17 5.51
CA GLY A 61 15.65 5.11 5.90
C GLY A 61 17.08 5.63 5.93
N ALA A 62 17.98 4.81 6.46
CA ALA A 62 19.42 5.05 6.41
C ALA A 62 20.12 3.77 5.94
N VAL A 63 21.24 3.94 5.26
CA VAL A 63 22.09 2.85 4.76
C VAL A 63 23.51 3.37 4.67
N GLU A 64 24.48 2.50 4.95
CA GLU A 64 25.89 2.82 4.73
C GLU A 64 26.19 2.94 3.23
N ARG A 65 27.06 3.89 2.86
CA ARG A 65 27.35 4.18 1.45
C ARG A 65 27.83 2.94 0.67
N ALA A 66 28.60 2.08 1.34
CA ALA A 66 29.16 0.85 0.79
C ALA A 66 28.12 -0.26 0.55
N ASP A 67 26.97 -0.19 1.22
CA ASP A 67 25.89 -1.19 1.15
C ASP A 67 24.74 -0.78 0.24
N LEU A 68 24.84 0.40 -0.40
CA LEU A 68 23.83 0.87 -1.33
C LEU A 68 23.68 -0.08 -2.51
N LEU A 69 22.44 -0.49 -2.77
CA LEU A 69 22.05 -1.26 -3.95
C LEU A 69 21.48 -0.32 -5.04
N PRO A 70 21.53 -0.71 -6.33
CA PRO A 70 22.15 -1.92 -6.86
C PRO A 70 23.69 -1.84 -6.94
N LYS A 71 24.39 -2.96 -6.73
CA LYS A 71 25.84 -3.08 -6.97
C LYS A 71 26.10 -3.44 -8.44
N LEU A 72 25.87 -2.48 -9.34
CA LEU A 72 25.85 -2.72 -10.80
C LEU A 72 27.11 -3.41 -11.34
N GLU A 73 28.28 -3.11 -10.78
CA GLU A 73 29.55 -3.73 -11.19
C GLU A 73 29.67 -5.21 -10.81
N GLN A 74 28.87 -5.67 -9.84
CA GLN A 74 28.86 -7.06 -9.38
C GLN A 74 27.80 -7.90 -10.09
N ILE A 75 26.88 -7.26 -10.83
CA ILE A 75 25.79 -7.94 -11.52
C ILE A 75 26.28 -8.38 -12.90
N GLY A 76 26.19 -9.68 -13.20
CA GLY A 76 26.73 -10.24 -14.42
C GLY A 76 26.07 -11.53 -14.89
N ALA A 77 26.54 -12.04 -16.03
CA ALA A 77 26.07 -13.31 -16.58
C ALA A 77 26.41 -14.46 -15.61
N GLY A 78 25.42 -15.31 -15.34
CA GLY A 78 25.53 -16.42 -14.39
C GLY A 78 24.89 -16.15 -13.03
N ASP A 79 24.50 -14.90 -12.74
CA ASP A 79 23.77 -14.58 -11.51
C ASP A 79 22.39 -15.25 -11.47
N ILE A 80 21.97 -15.60 -10.25
CA ILE A 80 20.68 -16.26 -9.99
C ILE A 80 19.63 -15.19 -9.64
N LEU A 81 18.50 -15.21 -10.36
CA LEU A 81 17.34 -14.41 -10.01
C LEU A 81 16.52 -15.10 -8.91
N LEU A 82 16.49 -14.50 -7.72
CA LEU A 82 15.68 -14.95 -6.59
C LEU A 82 14.40 -14.11 -6.51
N GLY A 83 13.26 -14.76 -6.74
CA GLY A 83 11.94 -14.15 -6.56
C GLY A 83 11.41 -14.36 -5.15
N LEU A 84 10.86 -13.31 -4.54
CA LEU A 84 10.08 -13.41 -3.31
C LEU A 84 8.59 -13.49 -3.66
N THR A 85 7.87 -14.44 -3.06
CA THR A 85 6.43 -14.61 -3.33
C THR A 85 5.63 -13.40 -2.90
N SER A 86 4.70 -12.96 -3.74
CA SER A 86 3.73 -11.92 -3.37
C SER A 86 2.62 -12.47 -2.47
N SER A 87 1.87 -11.57 -1.81
CA SER A 87 0.64 -11.92 -1.08
C SER A 87 -0.60 -11.90 -1.99
N GLY A 88 -0.41 -11.72 -3.31
CA GLY A 88 -1.46 -11.51 -4.31
C GLY A 88 -1.08 -10.42 -5.30
N VAL A 89 -2.04 -9.54 -5.63
CA VAL A 89 -1.86 -8.39 -6.54
C VAL A 89 -1.14 -7.19 -5.89
N HIS A 90 -0.84 -7.26 -4.59
CA HIS A 90 -0.27 -6.18 -3.79
C HIS A 90 -1.10 -4.89 -3.90
N SER A 91 -0.51 -3.78 -4.34
CA SER A 91 -1.16 -2.47 -4.46
C SER A 91 -1.24 -1.97 -5.91
N ASN A 92 -0.99 -2.83 -6.90
CA ASN A 92 -0.88 -2.43 -8.30
C ASN A 92 -1.88 -3.20 -9.19
N GLY A 93 -2.34 -2.55 -10.26
CA GLY A 93 -3.21 -3.19 -11.26
C GLY A 93 -4.70 -3.26 -10.91
N TYR A 94 -5.14 -2.63 -9.81
CA TYR A 94 -6.55 -2.65 -9.39
C TYR A 94 -7.52 -2.05 -10.41
N SER A 95 -7.06 -1.15 -11.29
CA SER A 95 -7.88 -0.67 -12.41
C SER A 95 -8.28 -1.80 -13.36
N LEU A 96 -7.36 -2.74 -13.65
CA LEU A 96 -7.66 -3.91 -14.47
C LEU A 96 -8.48 -4.95 -13.70
N VAL A 97 -8.15 -5.20 -12.43
CA VAL A 97 -8.92 -6.10 -11.56
C VAL A 97 -10.39 -5.69 -11.55
N ARG A 98 -10.68 -4.41 -11.31
CA ARG A 98 -12.05 -3.87 -11.32
C ARG A 98 -12.76 -4.07 -12.66
N LYS A 99 -12.08 -3.82 -13.79
CA LYS A 99 -12.64 -4.04 -15.12
C LYS A 99 -12.95 -5.51 -15.39
N VAL A 100 -12.12 -6.43 -14.91
CA VAL A 100 -12.37 -7.88 -15.04
C VAL A 100 -13.59 -8.26 -14.21
N VAL A 101 -13.65 -7.87 -12.93
CA VAL A 101 -14.80 -8.18 -12.05
C VAL A 101 -16.11 -7.65 -12.63
N GLU A 102 -16.11 -6.42 -13.14
CA GLU A 102 -17.26 -5.82 -13.83
C GLU A 102 -17.67 -6.63 -15.06
N ARG A 103 -16.72 -7.02 -15.92
CA ARG A 103 -16.98 -7.80 -17.14
C ARG A 103 -17.53 -9.19 -16.85
N GLU A 104 -17.02 -9.86 -15.82
CA GLU A 104 -17.44 -11.21 -15.44
C GLU A 104 -18.74 -11.20 -14.62
N GLY A 105 -19.24 -10.03 -14.20
CA GLY A 105 -20.49 -9.91 -13.44
C GLY A 105 -20.42 -10.56 -12.04
N VAL A 106 -19.23 -10.61 -11.45
CA VAL A 106 -18.99 -11.26 -10.15
C VAL A 106 -19.13 -10.24 -9.02
N ALA A 107 -19.78 -10.62 -7.92
CA ALA A 107 -19.89 -9.78 -6.73
C ALA A 107 -18.57 -9.78 -5.93
N TRP A 108 -18.26 -8.67 -5.25
CA TRP A 108 -17.02 -8.54 -4.47
C TRP A 108 -16.91 -9.49 -3.27
N ASP A 109 -18.03 -10.03 -2.82
CA ASP A 109 -18.18 -11.01 -1.75
C ASP A 109 -18.39 -12.44 -2.26
N ALA A 110 -18.30 -12.66 -3.58
CA ALA A 110 -18.40 -13.99 -4.15
C ALA A 110 -17.17 -14.85 -3.77
N PRO A 111 -17.35 -16.17 -3.57
CA PRO A 111 -16.24 -17.05 -3.24
C PRO A 111 -15.18 -17.05 -4.34
N ALA A 112 -13.91 -16.89 -3.96
CA ALA A 112 -12.80 -16.92 -4.90
C ALA A 112 -12.70 -18.30 -5.57
N PRO A 113 -12.84 -18.42 -6.91
CA PRO A 113 -12.86 -19.72 -7.60
C PRO A 113 -11.54 -20.49 -7.46
N PHE A 114 -10.44 -19.76 -7.26
CA PHE A 114 -9.07 -20.28 -7.11
C PHE A 114 -8.66 -20.48 -5.65
N ALA A 115 -9.49 -20.07 -4.68
CA ALA A 115 -9.21 -20.22 -3.25
C ALA A 115 -10.53 -20.43 -2.47
N PRO A 116 -11.17 -21.61 -2.58
CA PRO A 116 -12.51 -21.86 -2.03
C PRO A 116 -12.61 -21.69 -0.50
N SER A 117 -11.48 -21.72 0.20
CA SER A 117 -11.37 -21.56 1.65
C SER A 117 -11.07 -20.13 2.11
N LYS A 118 -11.01 -19.15 1.21
CA LYS A 118 -10.75 -17.74 1.51
C LYS A 118 -11.88 -16.87 0.93
N THR A 119 -12.63 -16.23 1.81
CA THR A 119 -13.55 -15.11 1.50
C THR A 119 -12.81 -13.81 1.68
#